data_AF-A0AA90TUR1-F1
#
_entry.id   AF-A0AA90TUR1-F1
#
_cell.length_a   1.000
_cell.length_b   1.000
_cell.length_c   1.000
_cell.angle_alpha   90.00
_cell.angle_beta   90.00
_cell.angle_gamma   90.00
#
_symmetry.space_group_name_H-M   'P 1'
#
loop_
_entity.id
_entity.type
_entity.pdbx_description
1 polymer ?
#
loop_
_entity_poly.entity_id
_entity_poly.type
_entity_poly.pdbx_seq_one_letter_code
_entity_poly.pdbx_strand_id
1 'polypeptide(L)'
;MGSREKHKGNQDNRIPNSKEKNKDKHQEGVEYAYPSSKEQFKAKHQEVIERAYRIPIFLSTTTHLNDNQSMFLNRLILEIENALLFPRTLPLSESYPESILTDIRRLVSSSYGMLAMNFRRFLVEVVETNEGPSPSTPPFWEGSVYSQVEPSMAFQFGLPILLVREDNTDANNGIWSGGIAPLNTFIVWDSENQTVDEFFNTIEWREAFANWSAEVRNAYYIQTEPKFKYRCDR
;
A
#
# COMPACT_ATOMS: atom_id res chain seq x y z
N MET A 1 -34.62 -80.73 25.89
CA MET A 1 -34.36 -81.69 24.78
C MET A 1 -34.47 -80.90 23.49
N GLY A 2 -33.50 -80.74 22.60
CA GLY A 2 -32.13 -81.22 22.46
C GLY A 2 -31.52 -80.49 21.23
N SER A 3 -30.20 -80.33 21.26
CA SER A 3 -29.31 -79.50 20.43
C SER A 3 -29.30 -79.73 18.90
N ARG A 4 -28.75 -78.75 18.16
CA ARG A 4 -27.79 -78.87 17.03
C ARG A 4 -27.37 -77.43 16.58
N GLU A 5 -26.12 -76.98 16.76
CA GLU A 5 -24.91 -77.19 15.90
C GLU A 5 -25.16 -76.93 14.40
N LYS A 6 -24.31 -76.27 13.58
CA LYS A 6 -23.01 -75.60 13.70
C LYS A 6 -22.80 -74.81 12.38
N HIS A 7 -22.08 -73.69 12.45
CA HIS A 7 -21.52 -72.96 11.29
C HIS A 7 -20.42 -73.75 10.55
N LYS A 8 -20.33 -73.57 9.22
CA LYS A 8 -19.08 -73.32 8.46
C LYS A 8 -19.35 -73.14 6.96
N GLY A 9 -18.61 -72.23 6.32
CA GLY A 9 -18.38 -72.25 4.87
C GLY A 9 -18.53 -70.89 4.17
N ASN A 10 -17.43 -70.16 4.06
CA ASN A 10 -17.26 -68.97 3.24
C ASN A 10 -16.69 -69.40 1.88
N GLN A 11 -17.20 -68.93 0.73
CA GLN A 11 -16.42 -68.63 -0.49
C GLN A 11 -17.24 -68.05 -1.65
N ASP A 12 -16.64 -67.03 -2.26
CA ASP A 12 -16.67 -66.64 -3.68
C ASP A 12 -17.98 -66.14 -4.32
N ASN A 13 -18.24 -64.84 -4.15
CA ASN A 13 -19.07 -64.08 -5.09
C ASN A 13 -18.23 -63.55 -6.26
N ARG A 14 -18.31 -64.27 -7.38
CA ARG A 14 -17.97 -63.77 -8.72
C ARG A 14 -18.93 -62.63 -9.09
N ILE A 15 -18.38 -61.54 -9.61
CA ILE A 15 -19.11 -60.43 -10.22
C ILE A 15 -19.67 -60.86 -11.59
N PRO A 16 -20.97 -60.72 -11.87
CA PRO A 16 -21.47 -60.66 -13.24
C PRO A 16 -21.58 -59.20 -13.69
N ASN A 17 -21.06 -59.00 -14.89
CA ASN A 17 -21.05 -57.78 -15.67
C ASN A 17 -22.47 -57.46 -16.18
N SER A 18 -23.01 -56.28 -15.89
CA SER A 18 -24.12 -55.72 -16.68
C SER A 18 -23.98 -54.20 -16.80
N LYS A 19 -23.72 -53.81 -18.05
CA LYS A 19 -23.74 -52.44 -18.55
C LYS A 19 -25.10 -51.79 -18.25
N GLU A 20 -25.12 -50.81 -17.37
CA GLU A 20 -26.20 -49.81 -17.34
C GLU A 20 -25.61 -48.41 -17.43
N LYS A 21 -25.92 -47.77 -18.55
CA LYS A 21 -25.61 -46.38 -18.85
C LYS A 21 -26.40 -45.50 -17.89
N ASN A 22 -25.71 -44.71 -17.06
CA ASN A 22 -26.31 -43.51 -16.51
C ASN A 22 -25.67 -42.28 -17.18
N LYS A 23 -26.50 -41.63 -18.02
CA LYS A 23 -26.27 -40.29 -18.53
C LYS A 23 -26.59 -39.33 -17.40
N ASP A 24 -25.59 -38.69 -16.83
CA ASP A 24 -25.82 -37.49 -16.00
C ASP A 24 -24.88 -36.35 -16.42
N LYS A 25 -25.52 -35.40 -17.09
CA LYS A 25 -25.31 -33.94 -17.13
C LYS A 25 -23.90 -33.44 -16.81
N HIS A 26 -23.21 -32.96 -17.86
CA HIS A 26 -22.09 -32.04 -17.74
C HIS A 26 -22.48 -30.82 -16.92
N GLN A 27 -21.82 -30.63 -15.79
CA GLN A 27 -21.58 -29.30 -15.22
C GLN A 27 -20.42 -28.69 -16.00
N GLU A 28 -20.63 -27.53 -16.60
CA GLU A 28 -19.57 -26.68 -17.14
C GLU A 28 -18.66 -26.25 -15.98
N GLY A 29 -17.57 -26.99 -15.78
CA GLY A 29 -16.47 -26.56 -14.95
C GLY A 29 -15.73 -25.45 -15.68
N VAL A 30 -15.61 -24.28 -15.06
CA VAL A 30 -14.71 -23.22 -15.49
C VAL A 30 -13.29 -23.81 -15.49
N GLU A 31 -12.74 -24.01 -16.68
CA GLU A 31 -11.37 -24.49 -16.87
C GLU A 31 -10.42 -23.37 -16.43
N TYR A 32 -9.86 -23.50 -15.22
CA TYR A 32 -8.76 -22.65 -14.80
C TYR A 32 -7.55 -22.98 -15.68
N ALA A 33 -7.29 -22.14 -16.67
CA ALA A 33 -6.10 -22.25 -17.52
C ALA A 33 -4.84 -22.10 -16.66
N TYR A 34 -4.18 -23.22 -16.36
CA TYR A 34 -2.89 -23.22 -15.67
C TYR A 34 -1.81 -22.72 -16.64
N PRO A 35 -0.96 -21.75 -16.25
CA PRO A 35 0.12 -21.26 -17.11
C PRO A 35 1.05 -22.41 -17.51
N SER A 36 1.35 -22.51 -18.81
CA SER A 36 1.82 -23.76 -19.43
C SER A 36 3.34 -23.99 -19.41
N SER A 37 4.12 -23.29 -18.58
CA SER A 37 5.55 -23.61 -18.43
C SER A 37 6.09 -23.47 -17.00
N LYS A 38 6.99 -24.40 -16.62
CA LYS A 38 7.69 -24.40 -15.33
C LYS A 38 8.47 -23.10 -15.07
N GLU A 39 8.93 -22.45 -16.13
CA GLU A 39 9.68 -21.19 -16.05
C GLU A 39 8.78 -20.01 -15.65
N GLN A 40 7.55 -19.94 -16.17
CA GLN A 40 6.56 -18.94 -15.75
C GLN A 40 6.18 -19.13 -14.28
N PHE A 41 6.03 -20.38 -13.81
CA PHE A 41 5.75 -20.66 -12.41
C PHE A 41 6.89 -20.21 -11.49
N LYS A 42 8.15 -20.49 -11.87
CA LYS A 42 9.32 -20.06 -11.11
C LYS A 42 9.44 -18.53 -11.05
N ALA A 43 9.21 -17.84 -12.16
CA ALA A 43 9.23 -16.38 -12.22
C ALA A 43 8.14 -15.76 -11.33
N LYS A 44 6.90 -16.27 -11.42
CA LYS A 44 5.78 -15.79 -10.58
C LYS A 44 6.00 -16.08 -9.09
N HIS A 45 6.57 -17.23 -8.75
CA HIS A 45 6.90 -17.57 -7.37
C HIS A 45 8.01 -16.66 -6.81
N GLN A 46 9.01 -16.35 -7.63
CA GLN A 46 10.08 -15.43 -7.28
C GLN A 46 9.54 -14.01 -7.02
N GLU A 47 8.64 -13.52 -7.88
CA GLU A 47 7.97 -12.22 -7.70
C GLU A 47 7.17 -12.17 -6.38
N VAL A 48 6.45 -13.24 -6.04
CA VAL A 48 5.69 -13.34 -4.78
C VAL A 48 6.62 -13.32 -3.57
N ILE A 49 7.72 -14.06 -3.63
CA ILE A 49 8.75 -14.06 -2.56
C ILE A 49 9.34 -12.65 -2.39
N GLU A 50 9.70 -11.99 -3.49
CA GLU A 50 10.30 -10.66 -3.44
C GLU A 50 9.36 -9.63 -2.83
N ARG A 51 8.06 -9.72 -3.10
CA ARG A 51 7.05 -8.86 -2.46
C ARG A 51 6.89 -9.17 -0.97
N ALA A 52 6.98 -10.44 -0.56
CA ALA A 52 6.82 -10.85 0.83
C ALA A 52 7.92 -10.29 1.77
N TYR A 53 9.09 -9.94 1.23
CA TYR A 53 10.16 -9.32 2.00
C TYR A 53 10.12 -7.79 2.03
N ARG A 54 9.19 -7.15 1.31
CA ARG A 54 9.07 -5.69 1.31
C ARG A 54 8.14 -5.24 2.43
N ILE A 55 8.51 -4.13 3.07
CA ILE A 55 7.74 -3.57 4.18
C ILE A 55 6.63 -2.68 3.62
N PRO A 56 5.35 -2.93 3.92
CA PRO A 56 4.26 -2.12 3.39
C PRO A 56 4.24 -0.71 4.00
N ILE A 57 4.19 0.28 3.12
CA ILE A 57 4.02 1.70 3.47
C ILE A 57 2.79 2.26 2.74
N PHE A 58 2.16 3.26 3.32
CA PHE A 58 1.09 4.00 2.65
C PHE A 58 1.72 5.16 1.86
N LEU A 59 1.65 5.08 0.53
CA LEU A 59 1.94 6.19 -0.37
C LEU A 59 0.64 6.97 -0.64
N SER A 60 0.47 8.08 0.08
CA SER A 60 -0.64 9.02 -0.10
C SER A 60 -0.34 9.94 -1.28
N THR A 61 -1.22 9.96 -2.27
CA THR A 61 -1.08 10.79 -3.48
C THR A 61 -2.44 10.92 -4.17
N THR A 62 -2.49 11.70 -5.23
CA THR A 62 -3.72 12.01 -5.96
C THR A 62 -3.80 11.25 -7.28
N THR A 63 -5.00 10.87 -7.69
CA THR A 63 -5.21 10.02 -8.87
C THR A 63 -5.05 10.73 -10.21
N HIS A 64 -5.29 12.04 -10.25
CA HIS A 64 -5.23 12.85 -11.47
C HIS A 64 -3.99 13.73 -11.42
N LEU A 65 -3.01 13.41 -12.24
CA LEU A 65 -1.71 14.05 -12.30
C LEU A 65 -1.44 14.53 -13.73
N ASN A 66 -0.72 15.64 -13.86
CA ASN A 66 -0.13 16.02 -15.14
C ASN A 66 1.11 15.15 -15.46
N ASP A 67 1.67 15.31 -16.66
CA ASP A 67 2.81 14.48 -17.11
C ASP A 67 4.03 14.61 -16.19
N ASN A 68 4.37 15.82 -15.75
CA ASN A 68 5.52 16.06 -14.88
C ASN A 68 5.32 15.45 -13.48
N GLN A 69 4.14 15.63 -12.90
CA GLN A 69 3.75 15.02 -11.62
C GLN A 69 3.73 13.48 -11.72
N SER A 70 3.30 12.94 -12.86
CA SER A 70 3.32 11.49 -13.12
C SER A 70 4.75 10.95 -13.21
N MET A 71 5.64 11.67 -13.91
CA MET A 71 7.07 11.34 -13.95
C MET A 71 7.70 11.36 -12.55
N PHE A 72 7.38 12.38 -11.76
CA PHE A 72 7.83 12.49 -10.37
C PHE A 72 7.35 11.30 -9.53
N LEU A 73 6.04 10.99 -9.57
CA LEU A 73 5.46 9.89 -8.81
C LEU A 73 6.06 8.54 -9.22
N ASN A 74 6.25 8.30 -10.52
CA ASN A 74 6.87 7.07 -10.99
C ASN A 74 8.33 6.94 -10.50
N ARG A 75 9.09 8.04 -10.57
CA ARG A 75 10.47 8.08 -10.07
C ARG A 75 10.54 7.85 -8.55
N LEU A 76 9.59 8.42 -7.81
CA LEU A 76 9.42 8.21 -6.37
C LEU A 76 9.13 6.75 -6.03
N ILE A 77 8.21 6.11 -6.75
CA ILE A 77 7.89 4.69 -6.56
C ILE A 77 9.15 3.84 -6.71
N LEU A 78 10.00 4.14 -7.71
CA LEU A 78 11.28 3.45 -7.89
C LEU A 78 12.23 3.65 -6.70
N GLU A 79 12.32 4.84 -6.10
CA GLU A 79 13.11 5.05 -4.87
C GLU A 79 12.60 4.17 -3.71
N ILE A 80 11.27 4.11 -3.53
CA ILE A 80 10.61 3.31 -2.49
C ILE A 80 10.90 1.82 -2.69
N GLU A 81 10.76 1.32 -3.92
CA GLU A 81 11.04 -0.08 -4.24
C GLU A 81 12.52 -0.43 -4.06
N ASN A 82 13.43 0.45 -4.46
CA ASN A 82 14.88 0.28 -4.26
C ASN A 82 15.25 0.25 -2.76
N ALA A 83 14.46 0.92 -1.92
CA ALA A 83 14.58 0.84 -0.47
C ALA A 83 13.95 -0.44 0.14
N LEU A 84 13.47 -1.39 -0.68
CA LEU A 84 12.77 -2.60 -0.25
C LEU A 84 11.48 -2.29 0.54
N LEU A 85 10.84 -1.17 0.23
CA LEU A 85 9.53 -0.81 0.75
C LEU A 85 8.47 -1.11 -0.32
N PHE A 86 7.23 -1.35 0.12
CA PHE A 86 6.11 -1.67 -0.75
C PHE A 86 5.05 -0.57 -0.66
N PRO A 87 5.00 0.37 -1.64
CA PRO A 87 4.03 1.45 -1.61
C PRO A 87 2.64 0.92 -1.91
N ARG A 88 1.67 1.31 -1.07
CA ARG A 88 0.24 1.06 -1.27
C ARG A 88 -0.50 2.38 -1.33
N THR A 89 -1.44 2.51 -2.26
CA THR A 89 -2.18 3.74 -2.54
C THR A 89 -3.65 3.43 -2.78
N LEU A 90 -4.54 4.21 -2.17
CA LEU A 90 -5.98 4.19 -2.49
C LEU A 90 -6.29 5.13 -3.66
N PRO A 91 -7.21 4.77 -4.57
CA PRO A 91 -7.79 3.44 -4.81
C PRO A 91 -6.94 2.59 -5.78
N LEU A 92 -5.70 3.00 -6.09
CA LEU A 92 -4.92 2.46 -7.21
C LEU A 92 -4.45 1.02 -6.99
N SER A 93 -3.80 0.74 -5.86
CA SER A 93 -3.31 -0.60 -5.52
C SER A 93 -4.21 -1.31 -4.51
N GLU A 94 -5.01 -0.55 -3.77
CA GLU A 94 -5.91 -1.04 -2.73
C GLU A 94 -7.33 -0.54 -3.05
N SER A 95 -8.30 -1.44 -2.99
CA SER A 95 -9.72 -1.09 -3.15
C SER A 95 -10.53 -1.96 -2.23
N TYR A 96 -11.36 -1.32 -1.41
CA TYR A 96 -12.13 -1.96 -0.35
C TYR A 96 -13.61 -1.55 -0.48
N PRO A 97 -14.56 -2.43 -0.14
CA PRO A 97 -16.00 -2.12 -0.20
C PRO A 97 -16.51 -1.08 0.83
N GLU A 98 -15.67 -0.62 1.75
CA GLU A 98 -16.05 0.24 2.87
C GLU A 98 -16.04 1.73 2.50
N SER A 99 -16.37 2.60 3.46
CA SER A 99 -16.31 4.05 3.27
C SER A 99 -14.86 4.53 3.23
N ILE A 100 -14.58 5.59 2.44
CA ILE A 100 -13.22 6.16 2.23
C ILE A 100 -12.41 6.34 3.52
N LEU A 101 -12.96 6.94 4.58
CA LEU A 101 -12.21 7.15 5.83
C LEU A 101 -11.90 5.85 6.58
N THR A 102 -12.75 4.83 6.42
CA THR A 102 -12.52 3.49 6.97
C THR A 102 -11.40 2.79 6.20
N ASP A 103 -11.35 2.98 4.88
CA ASP A 103 -10.29 2.45 4.03
C ASP A 103 -8.94 3.07 4.35
N ILE A 104 -8.90 4.40 4.47
CA ILE A 104 -7.71 5.14 4.89
C ILE A 104 -7.24 4.61 6.25
N ARG A 105 -8.15 4.47 7.23
CA ARG A 105 -7.80 3.94 8.55
C ARG A 105 -7.21 2.53 8.45
N ARG A 106 -7.81 1.66 7.64
CA ARG A 106 -7.33 0.30 7.44
C ARG A 106 -5.94 0.30 6.81
N LEU A 107 -5.72 1.13 5.80
CA LEU A 107 -4.43 1.23 5.13
C LEU A 107 -3.35 1.77 6.07
N VAL A 108 -3.66 2.81 6.86
CA VAL A 108 -2.79 3.32 7.94
C VAL A 108 -2.47 2.19 8.92
N SER A 109 -3.48 1.50 9.46
CA SER A 109 -3.28 0.46 10.49
C SER A 109 -2.51 -0.78 10.03
N SER A 110 -2.43 -1.00 8.72
CA SER A 110 -1.70 -2.13 8.14
C SER A 110 -0.37 -1.72 7.52
N SER A 111 0.04 -0.46 7.63
CA SER A 111 1.31 0.08 7.12
C SER A 111 2.29 0.32 8.27
N TYR A 112 3.58 0.33 7.95
CA TYR A 112 4.65 0.62 8.92
C TYR A 112 5.29 1.99 8.74
N GLY A 113 4.81 2.74 7.75
CA GLY A 113 5.23 4.09 7.42
C GLY A 113 4.25 4.73 6.45
N MET A 114 4.30 6.05 6.36
CA MET A 114 3.60 6.82 5.34
C MET A 114 4.55 7.76 4.62
N LEU A 115 4.40 7.84 3.31
CA LEU A 115 4.92 8.93 2.50
C LEU A 115 3.73 9.63 1.84
N ALA A 116 3.56 10.92 2.10
CA ALA A 116 2.48 11.71 1.51
C ALA A 116 3.04 12.68 0.48
N MET A 117 2.34 12.77 -0.65
CA MET A 117 2.58 13.70 -1.74
C MET A 117 1.46 14.75 -1.78
N ASN A 118 1.84 16.03 -1.81
CA ASN A 118 0.91 17.12 -2.05
C ASN A 118 1.27 17.89 -3.30
N PHE A 119 0.70 17.47 -4.43
CA PHE A 119 0.86 18.13 -5.71
C PHE A 119 -0.08 19.33 -5.86
N ARG A 120 0.29 20.29 -6.70
CA ARG A 120 -0.59 21.38 -7.12
C ARG A 120 -1.78 20.81 -7.87
N ARG A 121 -3.00 21.16 -7.47
CA ARG A 121 -4.23 20.73 -8.16
C ARG A 121 -5.13 21.89 -8.53
N PHE A 122 -5.42 22.76 -7.58
CA PHE A 122 -6.36 23.86 -7.75
C PHE A 122 -5.65 25.18 -7.50
N LEU A 123 -5.76 26.10 -8.45
CA LEU A 123 -5.39 27.49 -8.20
C LEU A 123 -6.60 28.18 -7.59
N VAL A 124 -6.48 28.61 -6.34
CA VAL A 124 -7.59 29.15 -5.55
C VAL A 124 -7.38 30.63 -5.33
N GLU A 125 -8.43 31.41 -5.53
CA GLU A 125 -8.50 32.83 -5.18
C GLU A 125 -9.63 33.02 -4.15
N VAL A 126 -9.29 33.65 -3.01
CA VAL A 126 -10.26 33.90 -1.95
C VAL A 126 -10.94 35.24 -2.21
N VAL A 127 -12.20 35.19 -2.63
CA VAL A 127 -12.97 36.40 -3.00
C VAL A 127 -13.65 37.08 -1.81
N GLU A 128 -13.98 36.31 -0.76
CA GLU A 128 -14.74 36.78 0.40
C GLU A 128 -14.42 35.91 1.62
N THR A 129 -14.47 36.50 2.82
CA THR A 129 -14.34 35.77 4.10
C THR A 129 -15.38 36.25 5.09
N ASN A 130 -15.80 35.36 6.00
CA ASN A 130 -16.69 35.70 7.10
C ASN A 130 -15.98 36.38 8.29
N GLU A 131 -14.65 36.52 8.26
CA GLU A 131 -13.83 37.07 9.36
C GLU A 131 -13.58 38.58 9.26
N GLY A 132 -14.03 39.25 8.19
CA GLY A 132 -13.85 40.69 8.02
C GLY A 132 -13.62 41.10 6.56
N PRO A 133 -12.89 42.21 6.30
CA PRO A 133 -12.66 42.70 4.95
C PRO A 133 -12.01 41.64 4.06
N SER A 134 -12.26 41.70 2.76
CA SER A 134 -11.74 40.74 1.79
C SER A 134 -10.24 40.49 2.00
N PRO A 135 -9.81 39.24 2.11
CA PRO A 135 -8.40 38.93 2.32
C PRO A 135 -7.59 39.41 1.12
N SER A 136 -6.45 40.04 1.38
CA SER A 136 -5.51 40.47 0.35
C SER A 136 -4.59 39.33 -0.11
N THR A 137 -4.98 38.08 0.11
CA THR A 137 -4.13 36.92 -0.15
C THR A 137 -4.05 36.70 -1.66
N PRO A 138 -2.84 36.66 -2.25
CA PRO A 138 -2.71 36.32 -3.67
C PRO A 138 -3.22 34.89 -3.92
N PRO A 139 -3.66 34.59 -5.16
CA PRO A 139 -4.02 33.23 -5.52
C PRO A 139 -2.90 32.24 -5.21
N PHE A 140 -3.27 31.06 -4.71
CA PHE A 140 -2.31 30.05 -4.29
C PHE A 140 -2.74 28.65 -4.76
N TRP A 141 -1.77 27.73 -4.80
CA TRP A 141 -2.05 26.35 -5.14
C TRP A 141 -2.51 25.57 -3.91
N GLU A 142 -3.60 24.83 -4.09
CA GLU A 142 -4.11 23.87 -3.13
C GLU A 142 -3.98 22.46 -3.71
N GLY A 143 -3.65 21.51 -2.83
CA GLY A 143 -3.58 20.12 -3.18
C GLY A 143 -4.91 19.40 -3.01
N SER A 144 -4.85 18.13 -2.60
CA SER A 144 -6.06 17.35 -2.33
C SER A 144 -6.45 17.44 -0.87
N VAL A 145 -7.74 17.53 -0.60
CA VAL A 145 -8.28 17.46 0.77
C VAL A 145 -7.83 16.18 1.49
N TYR A 146 -7.73 15.07 0.77
CA TYR A 146 -7.24 13.81 1.35
C TYR A 146 -5.73 13.83 1.66
N SER A 147 -4.93 14.64 0.95
CA SER A 147 -3.52 14.87 1.30
C SER A 147 -3.36 15.57 2.64
N GLN A 148 -4.41 16.18 3.21
CA GLN A 148 -4.43 16.65 4.60
C GLN A 148 -4.83 15.53 5.58
N VAL A 149 -5.91 14.80 5.24
CA VAL A 149 -6.55 13.80 6.12
C VAL A 149 -5.67 12.57 6.35
N GLU A 150 -5.11 12.01 5.28
CA GLU A 150 -4.34 10.76 5.32
C GLU A 150 -3.09 10.87 6.21
N PRO A 151 -2.19 11.86 6.02
CA PRO A 151 -1.04 12.04 6.92
C PRO A 151 -1.43 12.47 8.33
N SER A 152 -2.52 13.22 8.51
CA SER A 152 -3.03 13.51 9.86
C SER A 152 -3.45 12.24 10.61
N MET A 153 -4.10 11.30 9.91
CA MET A 153 -4.48 10.02 10.49
C MET A 153 -3.27 9.11 10.77
N ALA A 154 -2.30 9.09 9.86
CA ALA A 154 -1.04 8.37 10.08
C ALA A 154 -0.27 8.93 11.27
N PHE A 155 -0.27 10.25 11.47
CA PHE A 155 0.38 10.91 12.60
C PHE A 155 -0.29 10.50 13.90
N GLN A 156 -1.62 10.53 13.94
CA GLN A 156 -2.38 10.11 15.11
C GLN A 156 -2.15 8.63 15.45
N PHE A 157 -1.89 7.77 14.46
CA PHE A 157 -1.56 6.36 14.64
C PHE A 157 -0.10 6.14 15.08
N GLY A 158 0.77 7.14 14.94
CA GLY A 158 2.19 7.06 15.28
C GLY A 158 3.05 6.38 14.22
N LEU A 159 2.65 6.41 12.95
CA LEU A 159 3.53 5.97 11.86
C LEU A 159 4.68 6.97 11.67
N PRO A 160 5.88 6.52 11.25
CA PRO A 160 6.88 7.37 10.62
C PRO A 160 6.31 8.00 9.34
N ILE A 161 6.42 9.32 9.19
CA ILE A 161 5.83 10.07 8.08
C ILE A 161 6.90 10.85 7.34
N LEU A 162 6.88 10.78 6.01
CA LEU A 162 7.61 11.69 5.13
C LEU A 162 6.62 12.45 4.26
N LEU A 163 6.64 13.77 4.34
CA LEU A 163 5.80 14.70 3.61
C LEU A 163 6.63 15.34 2.52
N VAL A 164 6.17 15.23 1.28
CA VAL A 164 6.76 15.90 0.14
C VAL A 164 5.66 16.71 -0.54
N ARG A 165 5.90 18.00 -0.77
CA ARG A 165 4.96 18.84 -1.51
C ARG A 165 5.60 19.42 -2.76
N GLU A 166 4.77 19.66 -3.76
CA GLU A 166 5.10 20.57 -4.84
C GLU A 166 5.11 22.01 -4.31
N ASP A 167 6.08 22.81 -4.73
CA ASP A 167 6.29 24.16 -4.22
C ASP A 167 5.04 25.03 -4.33
N ASN A 168 4.86 26.01 -3.45
CA ASN A 168 3.67 26.87 -3.36
C ASN A 168 2.32 26.16 -3.13
N THR A 169 2.32 24.87 -2.77
CA THR A 169 1.09 24.12 -2.44
C THR A 169 0.86 24.10 -0.93
N ASP A 170 -0.34 24.51 -0.48
CA ASP A 170 -0.76 24.47 0.93
C ASP A 170 0.28 25.08 1.90
N ALA A 171 0.92 26.18 1.50
CA ALA A 171 2.06 26.78 2.21
C ALA A 171 1.80 27.01 3.71
N ASN A 172 0.58 27.44 4.04
CA ASN A 172 0.15 27.85 5.37
C ASN A 172 -1.07 27.06 5.86
N ASN A 173 -1.30 25.84 5.35
CA ASN A 173 -2.53 25.11 5.61
C ASN A 173 -2.29 23.69 6.18
N GLY A 174 -2.96 23.41 7.30
CA GLY A 174 -3.02 22.08 7.90
C GLY A 174 -1.65 21.45 8.15
N ILE A 175 -1.53 20.15 7.88
CA ILE A 175 -0.30 19.38 8.13
C ILE A 175 0.87 19.79 7.22
N TRP A 176 0.58 20.52 6.14
CA TRP A 176 1.58 21.04 5.20
C TRP A 176 2.11 22.41 5.60
N SER A 177 1.56 23.03 6.66
CA SER A 177 2.14 24.21 7.27
C SER A 177 3.43 23.82 8.00
N GLY A 178 4.55 24.45 7.61
CA GLY A 178 5.86 24.16 8.18
C GLY A 178 5.88 24.38 9.70
N GLY A 179 6.62 23.52 10.42
CA GLY A 179 6.78 23.61 11.88
C GLY A 179 5.71 22.88 12.71
N ILE A 180 4.70 22.29 12.08
CA ILE A 180 3.69 21.45 12.75
C ILE A 180 4.15 19.98 12.84
N ALA A 181 4.74 19.46 11.75
CA ALA A 181 5.33 18.13 11.72
C ALA A 181 6.78 18.14 12.25
N PRO A 182 7.27 17.06 12.89
CA PRO A 182 8.63 17.00 13.41
C PRO A 182 9.68 17.28 12.32
N LEU A 183 10.76 17.97 12.69
CA LEU A 183 11.69 18.71 11.81
C LEU A 183 12.36 17.94 10.65
N ASN A 184 12.13 16.63 10.47
CA ASN A 184 12.72 15.81 9.41
C ASN A 184 11.70 15.22 8.42
N THR A 185 10.43 15.63 8.51
CA THR A 185 9.35 15.00 7.72
C THR A 185 8.92 15.84 6.53
N PHE A 186 9.58 16.94 6.17
CA PHE A 186 9.04 17.88 5.18
C PHE A 186 10.04 18.28 4.09
N ILE A 187 9.72 17.97 2.83
CA ILE A 187 10.54 18.30 1.66
C ILE A 187 9.68 19.02 0.61
N VAL A 188 10.28 19.98 -0.09
CA VAL A 188 9.63 20.73 -1.17
C VAL A 188 10.28 20.40 -2.50
N TRP A 189 9.47 20.07 -3.50
CA TRP A 189 9.88 19.94 -4.89
C TRP A 189 9.44 21.16 -5.69
N ASP A 190 10.39 21.90 -6.26
CA ASP A 190 10.12 23.01 -7.16
C ASP A 190 9.92 22.50 -8.60
N SER A 191 8.68 22.19 -8.96
CA SER A 191 8.35 21.61 -10.27
C SER A 191 8.56 22.55 -11.45
N GLU A 192 8.76 23.86 -11.22
CA GLU A 192 8.98 24.87 -12.27
C GLU A 192 10.47 25.04 -12.59
N ASN A 193 11.32 24.99 -11.57
CA ASN A 193 12.76 25.27 -11.71
C ASN A 193 13.66 24.04 -11.56
N GLN A 194 13.11 22.89 -11.18
CA GLN A 194 13.86 21.67 -10.93
C GLN A 194 13.24 20.47 -11.68
N THR A 195 14.10 19.75 -12.41
CA THR A 195 13.68 18.48 -13.02
C THR A 195 13.48 17.40 -11.95
N VAL A 196 12.70 16.37 -12.32
CA VAL A 196 12.47 15.20 -11.45
C VAL A 196 13.79 14.58 -10.97
N ASP A 197 14.74 14.32 -11.88
CA ASP A 197 16.00 13.69 -11.51
C ASP A 197 16.89 14.60 -10.66
N GLU A 198 16.89 15.91 -10.90
CA GLU A 198 17.62 16.85 -10.03
C GLU A 198 17.10 16.81 -8.61
N PHE A 199 15.76 16.74 -8.40
CA PHE A 199 15.16 16.60 -7.08
C PHE A 199 15.65 15.34 -6.36
N PHE A 200 15.55 14.18 -7.00
CA PHE A 200 15.96 12.91 -6.39
C PHE A 200 17.47 12.77 -6.17
N ASN A 201 18.28 13.64 -6.78
CA ASN A 201 19.72 13.71 -6.55
C ASN A 201 20.12 14.71 -5.46
N THR A 202 19.18 15.52 -4.93
CA THR A 202 19.46 16.47 -3.84
C THR A 202 19.91 15.76 -2.56
N ILE A 203 20.71 16.46 -1.76
CA ILE A 203 21.11 15.97 -0.44
C ILE A 203 19.89 15.93 0.48
N GLU A 204 19.01 16.94 0.42
CA GLU A 204 17.80 16.99 1.26
C GLU A 204 16.92 15.75 1.07
N TRP A 205 16.62 15.38 -0.19
CA TRP A 205 15.87 14.16 -0.48
C TRP A 205 16.57 12.92 0.07
N ARG A 206 17.85 12.74 -0.29
CA ARG A 206 18.59 11.50 0.02
C ARG A 206 18.72 11.26 1.52
N GLU A 207 18.98 12.30 2.30
CA GLU A 207 19.09 12.19 3.76
C GLU A 207 17.73 11.93 4.41
N ALA A 208 16.72 12.72 4.07
CA ALA A 208 15.39 12.57 4.66
C ALA A 208 14.76 11.21 4.30
N PHE A 209 14.89 10.78 3.04
CA PHE A 209 14.37 9.48 2.60
C PHE A 209 15.10 8.31 3.26
N ALA A 210 16.43 8.37 3.42
CA ALA A 210 17.20 7.34 4.10
C ALA A 210 16.84 7.24 5.59
N ASN A 211 16.72 8.38 6.27
CA ASN A 211 16.33 8.45 7.68
C ASN A 211 14.91 7.91 7.89
N TRP A 212 13.94 8.40 7.12
CA TRP A 212 12.57 7.90 7.16
C TRP A 212 12.50 6.39 6.88
N SER A 213 13.22 5.90 5.86
CA SER A 213 13.28 4.47 5.56
C SER A 213 13.84 3.64 6.73
N ALA A 214 14.78 4.18 7.51
CA ALA A 214 15.30 3.52 8.71
C ALA A 214 14.24 3.49 9.84
N GLU A 215 13.50 4.59 10.03
CA GLU A 215 12.39 4.65 10.99
C GLU A 215 11.28 3.64 10.64
N VAL A 216 10.92 3.52 9.36
CA VAL A 216 9.94 2.53 8.89
C VAL A 216 10.40 1.11 9.18
N ARG A 217 11.67 0.79 8.92
CA ARG A 217 12.24 -0.54 9.23
C ARG A 217 12.23 -0.83 10.73
N ASN A 218 12.55 0.17 11.55
CA ASN A 218 12.48 0.04 13.01
C ASN A 218 11.04 -0.19 13.48
N ALA A 219 10.08 0.57 12.95
CA ALA A 219 8.66 0.41 13.24
C ALA A 219 8.17 -1.00 12.88
N TYR A 220 8.53 -1.48 11.69
CA TYR A 220 8.25 -2.86 11.27
C TYR A 220 8.87 -3.89 12.22
N TYR A 221 10.15 -3.75 12.56
CA TYR A 221 10.84 -4.67 13.46
C TYR A 221 10.16 -4.74 14.83
N ILE A 222 9.85 -3.60 15.44
CA ILE A 222 9.21 -3.52 16.77
C ILE A 222 7.82 -4.16 16.75
N GLN A 223 7.03 -3.89 15.71
CA GLN A 223 5.64 -4.37 15.64
C GLN A 223 5.53 -5.86 15.25
N THR A 224 6.52 -6.39 14.52
CA THR A 224 6.50 -7.78 14.02
C THR A 224 7.43 -8.72 14.77
N GLU A 225 8.18 -8.20 15.76
CA GLU A 225 9.14 -9.00 16.50
C GLU A 225 8.47 -10.23 17.14
N PRO A 226 8.98 -11.45 16.92
CA PRO A 226 8.44 -12.63 17.58
C PRO A 226 8.49 -12.47 19.11
N LYS A 227 7.37 -12.79 19.76
CA LYS A 227 7.29 -12.84 21.23
C LYS A 227 8.29 -13.85 21.81
N PHE A 228 8.53 -14.93 21.08
CA PHE A 228 9.50 -15.94 21.47
C PHE A 228 10.89 -15.56 20.94
N LYS A 229 11.82 -15.24 21.85
CA LYS A 229 13.21 -14.93 21.50
C LYS A 229 14.00 -16.23 21.43
N TYR A 230 14.64 -16.49 20.29
CA TYR A 230 15.51 -17.66 20.08
C TYR A 230 16.88 -17.55 20.79
N ARG A 231 17.11 -16.47 21.54
CA ARG A 231 18.33 -16.25 22.32
C ARG A 231 17.94 -16.00 23.77
N CYS A 232 18.62 -16.69 24.69
CA CYS A 232 18.66 -16.28 26.08
C CYS A 232 19.76 -15.22 26.17
N ASP A 233 19.38 -13.99 26.52
CA ASP A 233 20.33 -12.91 26.73
C ASP A 233 21.32 -13.32 27.84
N ARG A 234 22.62 -13.19 27.57
CA ARG A 234 23.69 -13.32 28.58
C ARG A 234 24.02 -11.96 29.14
#